data_AF-B2ABP4-F1
#
_entry.id   AF-B2ABP4-F1
#
_cell.length_a   1.000
_cell.length_b   1.000
_cell.length_c   1.000
_cell.angle_alpha   90.00
_cell.angle_beta   90.00
_cell.angle_gamma   90.00
#
_symmetry.space_group_name_H-M   'P 1'
#
loop_
_entity.id
_entity.type
_entity.pdbx_description
1 polymer ?
#
loop_
_entity_poly.entity_id
_entity_poly.type
_entity_poly.pdbx_seq_one_letter_code
_entity_poly.pdbx_strand_id
1 'polypeptide(L)'
;PHLLEPYLSLPRETSLIVLSSILGASTNWLHSYLKTPSVEGEPEVAVLLASFLRDYPFFQQTLSKLSLDLDSEARKGRFAFVDGLTGLFLPSQRSGGRLQDGDDLRAVQRQIGDALAGLDAGRKRRVVLVLDQPDFLVASTSAGGGEGAGIAVRDVILDLREKVHSCVVTVSADDPLVHPPVAPTPLETNHSWFVLSLLHEADMLCALRLLDTGTAKDVSGVVRITSSRDGETEDREYLYKVGGHGGAKVFERGQ
;
A
#
# COMPACT_ATOMS: atom_id res chain seq x y z
N PRO A 1 -2.31 12.83 11.18
CA PRO A 1 -3.47 13.74 11.41
C PRO A 1 -4.31 13.16 12.54
N HIS A 2 -4.69 13.95 13.56
CA HIS A 2 -5.33 13.42 14.77
C HIS A 2 -6.61 12.61 14.48
N LEU A 3 -7.44 13.06 13.54
CA LEU A 3 -8.64 12.34 13.11
C LEU A 3 -8.37 10.96 12.50
N LEU A 4 -7.14 10.72 12.02
CA LEU A 4 -6.75 9.42 11.47
C LEU A 4 -6.07 8.51 12.50
N GLU A 5 -5.64 9.03 13.65
CA GLU A 5 -4.91 8.25 14.66
C GLU A 5 -5.59 6.93 15.07
N PRO A 6 -6.93 6.86 15.23
CA PRO A 6 -7.61 5.59 15.53
C PRO A 6 -7.36 4.50 14.47
N TYR A 7 -7.25 4.91 13.20
CA TYR A 7 -7.05 4.01 12.06
C TYR A 7 -5.56 3.70 11.81
N LEU A 8 -4.64 4.52 12.31
CA LEU A 8 -3.19 4.31 12.19
C LEU A 8 -2.62 3.31 13.22
N SER A 9 -3.43 2.85 14.18
CA SER A 9 -3.02 1.83 15.15
C SER A 9 -2.77 0.48 14.49
N LEU A 10 -1.94 -0.37 15.11
CA LEU A 10 -1.68 -1.70 14.59
C LEU A 10 -3.01 -2.49 14.52
N PRO A 11 -3.44 -2.96 13.34
CA PRO A 11 -4.69 -3.67 13.19
C PRO A 11 -4.59 -5.10 13.73
N ARG A 12 -5.69 -5.86 13.63
CA ARG A 12 -5.73 -7.28 14.01
C ARG A 12 -4.77 -8.11 13.16
N GLU A 13 -4.35 -9.25 13.69
CA GLU A 13 -3.53 -10.19 12.94
C GLU A 13 -4.23 -10.65 11.65
N THR A 14 -3.47 -10.80 10.57
CA THR A 14 -3.91 -11.15 9.21
C THR A 14 -4.77 -10.10 8.48
N SER A 15 -4.95 -8.91 9.05
CA SER A 15 -5.82 -7.88 8.46
C SER A 15 -5.28 -7.34 7.13
N LEU A 16 -6.18 -7.08 6.20
CA LEU A 16 -5.92 -6.37 4.95
C LEU A 16 -6.47 -4.94 5.02
N ILE A 17 -5.58 -3.96 4.85
CA ILE A 17 -5.94 -2.55 4.70
C ILE A 17 -5.72 -2.17 3.23
N VAL A 18 -6.75 -1.63 2.57
CA VAL A 18 -6.64 -1.15 1.19
C VAL A 18 -6.74 0.36 1.14
N LEU A 19 -5.76 0.99 0.48
CA LEU A 19 -5.74 2.42 0.22
C LEU A 19 -5.99 2.63 -1.28
N SER A 20 -7.16 3.13 -1.64
CA SER A 20 -7.47 3.39 -3.05
C SER A 20 -7.22 4.86 -3.42
N SER A 21 -6.56 5.03 -4.55
CA SER A 21 -6.24 6.33 -5.15
C SER A 21 -6.92 6.48 -6.51
N ILE A 22 -7.14 7.72 -6.92
CA ILE A 22 -7.58 8.07 -8.27
C ILE A 22 -6.65 9.15 -8.84
N LEU A 23 -6.73 9.41 -10.14
CA LEU A 23 -6.04 10.49 -10.81
C LEU A 23 -6.40 11.83 -10.15
N GLY A 24 -5.37 12.52 -9.64
CA GLY A 24 -5.52 13.77 -8.89
C GLY A 24 -5.67 13.61 -7.37
N ALA A 25 -5.87 12.39 -6.85
CA ALA A 25 -5.97 12.11 -5.42
C ALA A 25 -5.07 10.92 -5.02
N SER A 26 -3.81 11.21 -4.74
CA SER A 26 -2.79 10.20 -4.37
C SER A 26 -2.80 9.84 -2.89
N THR A 27 -2.58 8.56 -2.58
CA THR A 27 -2.40 7.99 -1.24
C THR A 27 -1.00 8.22 -0.66
N ASN A 28 -0.11 8.93 -1.36
CA ASN A 28 1.29 9.09 -0.92
C ASN A 28 1.46 9.73 0.46
N TRP A 29 0.53 10.62 0.84
CA TRP A 29 0.53 11.26 2.16
C TRP A 29 0.00 10.34 3.26
N LEU A 30 -0.73 9.28 2.90
CA LEU A 30 -1.20 8.24 3.81
C LEU A 30 -0.10 7.22 4.15
N HIS A 31 1.06 7.24 3.47
CA HIS A 31 2.23 6.46 3.90
C HIS A 31 2.70 6.77 5.33
N SER A 32 2.11 7.76 6.01
CA SER A 32 2.15 7.85 7.47
C SER A 32 1.73 6.55 8.20
N TYR A 33 0.97 5.64 7.57
CA TYR A 33 0.72 4.28 8.07
C TYR A 33 2.01 3.48 8.32
N LEU A 34 3.13 3.85 7.69
CA LEU A 34 4.45 3.25 7.94
C LEU A 34 5.06 3.65 9.28
N LYS A 35 4.47 4.62 10.00
CA LYS A 35 4.88 4.92 11.37
C LYS A 35 4.44 3.78 12.27
N THR A 36 5.38 2.92 12.63
CA THR A 36 5.19 1.89 13.63
C THR A 36 4.77 2.53 14.96
N PRO A 37 3.57 2.28 15.49
CA PRO A 37 3.23 2.68 16.84
C PRO A 37 4.14 1.90 17.80
N SER A 38 4.99 2.61 18.54
CA SER A 38 5.80 2.00 19.60
C SER A 38 5.04 2.15 20.91
N VAL A 39 4.33 1.11 21.32
CA VAL A 39 3.62 1.06 22.60
C VAL A 39 4.48 0.28 23.59
N GLU A 40 4.74 0.84 24.77
CA GLU A 40 5.47 0.15 25.83
C GLU A 40 4.72 -1.13 26.25
N GLY A 41 5.41 -2.28 26.20
CA GLY A 41 4.86 -3.59 26.58
C GLY A 41 4.30 -4.44 25.43
N GLU A 42 4.13 -3.88 24.23
CA GLU A 42 3.76 -4.63 23.02
C GLU A 42 5.02 -5.13 22.27
N PRO A 43 4.94 -6.25 21.53
CA PRO A 43 6.06 -6.73 20.73
C PRO A 43 6.42 -5.71 19.65
N GLU A 44 7.72 -5.63 19.37
CA GLU A 44 8.29 -4.66 18.43
C GLU A 44 7.68 -4.86 17.03
N VAL A 45 7.22 -3.76 16.43
CA VAL A 45 6.67 -3.74 15.08
C VAL A 45 7.78 -3.41 14.09
N ALA A 46 7.83 -4.16 12.99
CA ALA A 46 8.70 -3.89 11.85
C ALA A 46 7.86 -3.69 10.59
N VAL A 47 8.41 -2.99 9.59
CA VAL A 47 7.72 -2.67 8.35
C VAL A 47 8.55 -3.14 7.16
N LEU A 48 7.93 -3.94 6.29
CA LEU A 48 8.48 -4.23 4.96
C LEU A 48 7.72 -3.42 3.93
N LEU A 49 8.39 -2.51 3.22
CA LEU A 49 7.80 -1.77 2.12
C LEU A 49 8.31 -2.35 0.79
N ALA A 50 7.40 -2.90 -0.02
CA ALA A 50 7.67 -3.25 -1.41
C ALA A 50 6.91 -2.27 -2.31
N SER A 51 7.61 -1.59 -3.23
CA SER A 51 6.96 -0.66 -4.16
C SER A 51 7.24 -1.02 -5.61
N PHE A 52 6.18 -0.95 -6.41
CA PHE A 52 6.19 -1.27 -7.84
C PHE A 52 6.08 -0.03 -8.73
N LEU A 53 5.86 1.16 -8.14
CA LEU A 53 5.78 2.42 -8.89
C LEU A 53 6.77 3.49 -8.43
N ARG A 54 7.43 3.32 -7.28
CA ARG A 54 8.31 4.33 -6.68
C ARG A 54 9.59 3.71 -6.13
N ASP A 55 10.66 4.48 -6.15
CA ASP A 55 11.97 4.06 -5.65
C ASP A 55 12.19 4.44 -4.18
N TYR A 56 13.24 3.90 -3.56
CA TYR A 56 13.58 4.20 -2.17
C TYR A 56 13.79 5.71 -1.90
N PRO A 57 14.53 6.47 -2.73
CA PRO A 57 14.68 7.92 -2.56
C PRO A 57 13.35 8.67 -2.45
N PHE A 58 12.34 8.30 -3.24
CA PHE A 58 11.01 8.89 -3.12
C PHE A 58 10.43 8.76 -1.71
N PHE A 59 10.47 7.55 -1.13
CA PHE A 59 9.94 7.30 0.21
C PHE A 59 10.77 7.97 1.29
N GLN A 60 12.10 7.92 1.17
CA GLN A 60 13.01 8.59 2.10
C GLN A 60 12.74 10.10 2.17
N GLN A 61 12.56 10.76 1.02
CA GLN A 61 12.22 12.19 0.95
C GLN A 61 10.81 12.50 1.46
N THR A 62 9.85 11.60 1.24
CA THR A 62 8.45 11.82 1.66
C THR A 62 8.28 11.62 3.17
N LEU A 63 8.87 10.57 3.72
CA LEU A 63 8.72 10.19 5.12
C LEU A 63 9.63 10.98 6.06
N SER A 64 10.80 11.44 5.59
CA SER A 64 11.64 12.38 6.36
C SER A 64 10.91 13.69 6.67
N LYS A 65 10.08 14.19 5.75
CA LYS A 65 9.21 15.36 5.98
C LYS A 65 8.12 15.10 7.02
N LEU A 66 7.80 13.83 7.29
CA LEU A 66 6.90 13.39 8.34
C LEU A 66 7.65 12.97 9.62
N SER A 67 8.93 13.33 9.74
CA SER A 67 9.80 12.98 10.88
C SER A 67 10.02 11.48 11.07
N LEU A 68 9.99 10.70 9.99
CA LEU A 68 10.35 9.28 9.99
C LEU A 68 11.60 9.07 9.13
N ASP A 69 12.71 8.72 9.77
CA ASP A 69 13.99 8.43 9.13
C ASP A 69 14.11 6.92 8.83
N LEU A 70 13.89 6.56 7.56
CA LEU A 70 13.94 5.17 7.10
C LEU A 70 15.32 4.52 7.29
N ASP A 71 16.42 5.27 7.14
CA ASP A 71 17.78 4.74 7.28
C ASP A 71 18.09 4.43 8.75
N SER A 72 17.55 5.23 9.67
CA SER A 72 17.60 4.97 11.10
C SER A 72 16.80 3.72 11.48
N GLU A 73 15.58 3.57 10.96
CA GLU A 73 14.74 2.40 11.23
C GLU A 73 15.30 1.12 10.58
N ALA A 74 15.90 1.21 9.41
CA ALA A 74 16.59 0.11 8.75
C ALA A 74 17.80 -0.37 9.57
N ARG A 75 18.61 0.54 10.11
CA ARG A 75 19.75 0.19 10.99
C ARG A 75 19.31 -0.49 12.29
N LYS A 76 18.12 -0.14 12.80
CA LYS A 76 17.49 -0.83 13.95
C LYS A 76 16.85 -2.18 13.56
N GLY A 77 16.86 -2.51 12.28
CA GLY A 77 16.24 -3.69 11.71
C GLY A 77 14.72 -3.66 11.74
N ARG A 78 14.10 -2.49 11.93
CA ARG A 78 12.64 -2.31 11.97
C ARG A 78 12.03 -1.94 10.63
N PHE A 79 12.85 -1.71 9.63
CA PHE A 79 12.41 -1.36 8.29
C PHE A 79 13.25 -2.07 7.24
N ALA A 80 12.61 -2.55 6.19
CA ALA A 80 13.27 -2.97 4.97
C ALA A 80 12.48 -2.50 3.75
N PHE A 81 13.19 -2.32 2.64
CA PHE A 81 12.62 -1.90 1.36
C PHE A 81 12.93 -2.91 0.27
N VAL A 82 11.94 -3.21 -0.55
CA VAL A 82 12.05 -4.05 -1.74
C VAL A 82 11.70 -3.21 -2.96
N ASP A 83 12.68 -3.03 -3.84
CA ASP A 83 12.52 -2.28 -5.08
C ASP A 83 11.93 -3.17 -6.17
N GLY A 84 10.63 -3.02 -6.39
CA GLY A 84 9.90 -3.65 -7.48
C GLY A 84 9.64 -2.75 -8.68
N LEU A 85 10.21 -1.55 -8.73
CA LEU A 85 10.15 -0.71 -9.93
C LEU A 85 11.39 -0.90 -10.79
N THR A 86 12.58 -0.65 -10.23
CA THR A 86 13.83 -0.76 -11.01
C THR A 86 14.43 -2.14 -10.94
N GLY A 87 14.18 -2.87 -9.85
CA GLY A 87 14.63 -4.25 -9.68
C GLY A 87 14.14 -5.14 -10.82
N LEU A 88 12.84 -5.07 -11.13
CA LEU A 88 12.16 -5.96 -12.08
C LEU A 88 12.67 -5.85 -13.53
N PHE A 89 13.08 -4.66 -13.98
CA PHE A 89 13.28 -4.38 -15.42
C PHE A 89 14.69 -3.94 -15.80
N LEU A 90 15.58 -3.64 -14.84
CA LEU A 90 16.95 -3.23 -15.14
C LEU A 90 17.94 -4.35 -14.85
N PRO A 91 18.86 -4.68 -15.80
CA PRO A 91 19.91 -5.66 -15.54
C PRO A 91 20.79 -5.18 -14.39
N SER A 92 21.12 -6.11 -13.49
CA SER A 92 21.81 -5.84 -12.23
C SER A 92 23.07 -4.97 -12.41
N GLN A 93 23.05 -3.80 -11.79
CA GLN A 93 24.25 -3.02 -11.48
C GLN A 93 24.26 -2.78 -9.97
N ARG A 94 24.89 -3.72 -9.25
CA ARG A 94 25.33 -3.66 -7.84
C ARG A 94 24.32 -4.01 -6.73
N SER A 95 24.92 -4.49 -5.63
CA SER A 95 24.44 -5.24 -4.47
C SER A 95 23.48 -4.51 -3.53
N GLY A 96 22.28 -5.08 -3.37
CA GLY A 96 21.20 -4.74 -2.44
C GLY A 96 19.95 -5.49 -2.91
N GLY A 97 19.17 -6.10 -2.02
CA GLY A 97 18.04 -6.97 -2.38
C GLY A 97 17.09 -6.30 -3.38
N ARG A 98 17.16 -6.72 -4.65
CA ARG A 98 16.36 -6.21 -5.77
C ARG A 98 15.60 -7.38 -6.38
N LEU A 99 14.41 -7.08 -6.93
CA LEU A 99 13.61 -8.11 -7.58
C LEU A 99 14.24 -8.54 -8.92
N GLN A 100 14.94 -9.66 -9.00
CA GLN A 100 15.44 -10.25 -10.27
C GLN A 100 14.32 -11.07 -10.95
N ASP A 101 14.27 -11.06 -12.30
CA ASP A 101 13.28 -11.73 -13.16
C ASP A 101 11.84 -11.27 -12.94
N GLY A 102 11.59 -9.98 -13.19
CA GLY A 102 10.33 -9.33 -12.81
C GLY A 102 9.09 -9.67 -13.62
N ASP A 103 9.26 -10.52 -14.61
CA ASP A 103 8.22 -11.19 -15.36
C ASP A 103 7.72 -12.47 -14.65
N ASP A 104 8.43 -12.98 -13.63
CA ASP A 104 8.01 -14.13 -12.81
C ASP A 104 7.49 -13.70 -11.43
N LEU A 105 6.17 -13.82 -11.24
CA LEU A 105 5.50 -13.59 -9.95
C LEU A 105 6.10 -14.43 -8.80
N ARG A 106 6.64 -15.62 -9.09
CA ARG A 106 7.29 -16.46 -8.08
C ARG A 106 8.60 -15.85 -7.60
N ALA A 107 9.32 -15.15 -8.47
CA ALA A 107 10.53 -14.43 -8.08
C ALA A 107 10.18 -13.28 -7.14
N VAL A 108 9.15 -12.50 -7.50
CA VAL A 108 8.60 -11.43 -6.64
C VAL A 108 8.22 -11.96 -5.26
N GLN A 109 7.41 -13.04 -5.23
CA GLN A 109 6.98 -13.68 -3.98
C GLN A 109 8.18 -14.15 -3.14
N ARG A 110 9.18 -14.78 -3.77
CA ARG A 110 10.39 -15.28 -3.10
C ARG A 110 11.18 -14.15 -2.48
N GLN A 111 11.44 -13.08 -3.22
CA GLN A 111 12.28 -11.98 -2.75
C GLN A 111 11.61 -11.17 -1.63
N ILE A 112 10.30 -10.96 -1.71
CA ILE A 112 9.55 -10.39 -0.58
C ILE A 112 9.61 -11.35 0.62
N GLY A 113 9.45 -12.65 0.40
CA GLY A 113 9.59 -13.68 1.43
C GLY A 113 10.96 -13.70 2.11
N ASP A 114 12.04 -13.58 1.35
CA ASP A 114 13.41 -13.53 1.86
C ASP A 114 13.65 -12.25 2.69
N ALA A 115 13.09 -11.11 2.24
CA ALA A 115 13.14 -9.86 2.99
C ALA A 115 12.35 -9.94 4.31
N LEU A 116 11.18 -10.60 4.30
CA LEU A 116 10.41 -10.88 5.51
C LEU A 116 11.21 -11.75 6.50
N ALA A 117 11.84 -12.82 6.02
CA ALA A 117 12.69 -13.68 6.85
C ALA A 117 13.88 -12.91 7.45
N GLY A 118 14.47 -11.99 6.69
CA GLY A 118 15.55 -11.11 7.17
C GLY A 118 15.11 -10.12 8.25
N LEU A 119 13.88 -9.62 8.18
CA LEU A 119 13.30 -8.76 9.22
C LEU A 119 12.95 -9.53 10.49
N ASP A 120 12.40 -10.75 10.34
CA ASP A 120 11.97 -11.57 11.47
C ASP A 120 13.17 -12.18 12.21
N ALA A 121 14.20 -12.71 11.53
CA ALA A 121 15.51 -13.14 12.06
C ALA A 121 15.57 -13.60 13.56
N GLY A 122 14.56 -14.34 14.04
CA GLY A 122 14.44 -14.82 15.42
C GLY A 122 14.00 -13.80 16.48
N ARG A 123 13.57 -12.60 16.08
CA ARG A 123 13.17 -11.50 16.97
C ARG A 123 11.68 -11.52 17.36
N LYS A 124 10.87 -12.42 16.80
CA LYS A 124 9.41 -12.56 17.05
C LYS A 124 8.68 -11.21 16.94
N ARG A 125 8.88 -10.52 15.83
CA ARG A 125 8.31 -9.18 15.59
C ARG A 125 6.99 -9.27 14.86
N ARG A 126 6.11 -8.29 15.08
CA ARG A 126 4.92 -8.11 14.25
C ARG A 126 5.32 -7.35 12.99
N VAL A 127 5.31 -8.01 11.85
CA VAL A 127 5.69 -7.38 10.58
C VAL A 127 4.46 -6.84 9.86
N VAL A 128 4.46 -5.55 9.52
CA VAL A 128 3.48 -4.93 8.64
C VAL A 128 4.06 -4.89 7.22
N LEU A 129 3.42 -5.59 6.29
CA LEU A 129 3.77 -5.53 4.87
C LEU A 129 3.03 -4.38 4.22
N VAL A 130 3.74 -3.52 3.49
CA VAL A 130 3.15 -2.48 2.66
C VAL A 130 3.51 -2.75 1.22
N LEU A 131 2.49 -3.04 0.41
CA LEU A 131 2.59 -3.23 -1.02
C LEU A 131 2.11 -1.98 -1.72
N ASP A 132 3.04 -1.26 -2.32
CA ASP A 132 2.76 -0.02 -2.99
C ASP A 132 2.56 -0.22 -4.50
N GLN A 133 1.31 -0.07 -4.94
CA GLN A 133 0.82 -0.23 -6.31
C GLN A 133 1.15 -1.58 -6.97
N PRO A 134 0.85 -2.73 -6.32
CA PRO A 134 1.04 -4.04 -6.93
C PRO A 134 0.08 -4.31 -8.10
N ASP A 135 -0.93 -3.47 -8.33
CA ASP A 135 -1.79 -3.50 -9.53
C ASP A 135 -0.98 -3.38 -10.82
N PHE A 136 0.21 -2.76 -10.78
CA PHE A 136 1.16 -2.76 -11.88
C PHE A 136 1.61 -4.16 -12.32
N LEU A 137 1.66 -5.14 -11.41
CA LEU A 137 2.04 -6.53 -11.72
C LEU A 137 1.04 -7.23 -12.63
N VAL A 138 -0.23 -6.81 -12.60
CA VAL A 138 -1.27 -7.36 -13.50
C VAL A 138 -0.92 -7.05 -14.96
N ALA A 139 -0.30 -5.91 -15.22
CA ALA A 139 0.09 -5.47 -16.55
C ALA A 139 1.50 -5.91 -16.96
N SER A 140 2.42 -6.08 -16.01
CA SER A 140 3.87 -6.18 -16.27
C SER A 140 4.47 -7.58 -16.16
N THR A 141 3.74 -8.54 -15.59
CA THR A 141 4.22 -9.92 -15.47
C THR A 141 4.16 -10.66 -16.81
N SER A 142 4.90 -11.77 -16.96
CA SER A 142 4.93 -12.58 -18.19
C SER A 142 3.54 -13.11 -18.62
N ALA A 143 2.59 -13.19 -17.69
CA ALA A 143 1.18 -13.45 -17.99
C ALA A 143 0.53 -12.34 -18.83
N GLY A 144 1.13 -11.14 -18.91
CA GLY A 144 0.89 -10.12 -19.93
C GLY A 144 -0.58 -9.71 -20.11
N GLY A 145 -1.30 -9.45 -19.01
CA GLY A 145 -2.73 -9.16 -19.06
C GLY A 145 -3.60 -10.31 -19.59
N GLY A 146 -3.04 -11.51 -19.79
CA GLY A 146 -3.74 -12.73 -20.17
C GLY A 146 -4.72 -13.20 -19.09
N GLU A 147 -5.58 -14.14 -19.45
CA GLU A 147 -6.63 -14.64 -18.55
C GLU A 147 -6.01 -15.13 -17.22
N GLY A 148 -6.46 -14.55 -16.10
CA GLY A 148 -6.06 -14.95 -14.76
C GLY A 148 -4.84 -14.22 -14.19
N ALA A 149 -4.26 -13.23 -14.88
CA ALA A 149 -3.16 -12.42 -14.33
C ALA A 149 -3.55 -11.73 -13.00
N GLY A 150 -4.77 -11.20 -12.91
CA GLY A 150 -5.28 -10.62 -11.66
C GLY A 150 -5.35 -11.63 -10.52
N ILE A 151 -5.77 -12.87 -10.83
CA ILE A 151 -5.86 -13.99 -9.87
C ILE A 151 -4.48 -14.33 -9.34
N ALA A 152 -3.50 -14.50 -10.24
CA ALA A 152 -2.14 -14.85 -9.85
C ALA A 152 -1.50 -13.80 -8.93
N VAL A 153 -1.71 -12.50 -9.20
CA VAL A 153 -1.19 -11.43 -8.32
C VAL A 153 -1.89 -11.46 -6.96
N ARG A 154 -3.22 -11.65 -6.93
CA ARG A 154 -3.97 -11.78 -5.67
C ARG A 154 -3.49 -12.98 -4.84
N ASP A 155 -3.26 -14.13 -5.46
CA ASP A 155 -2.79 -15.34 -4.77
C ASP A 155 -1.41 -15.12 -4.15
N VAL A 156 -0.50 -14.42 -4.86
CA VAL A 156 0.80 -14.01 -4.28
C VAL A 156 0.61 -13.11 -3.05
N ILE A 157 -0.30 -12.14 -3.11
CA ILE A 157 -0.60 -11.27 -1.97
C ILE A 157 -1.17 -12.08 -0.80
N LEU A 158 -2.07 -13.03 -1.07
CA LEU A 158 -2.64 -13.92 -0.06
C LEU A 158 -1.55 -14.75 0.63
N ASP A 159 -0.67 -15.39 -0.12
CA ASP A 159 0.45 -16.18 0.42
C ASP A 159 1.42 -15.33 1.27
N LEU A 160 1.60 -14.05 0.92
CA LEU A 160 2.41 -13.11 1.68
C LEU A 160 1.69 -12.67 2.95
N ARG A 161 0.37 -12.46 2.89
CA ARG A 161 -0.47 -12.10 4.04
C ARG A 161 -0.43 -13.16 5.14
N GLU A 162 -0.36 -14.43 4.79
CA GLU A 162 -0.23 -15.53 5.75
C GLU A 162 1.06 -15.48 6.58
N LYS A 163 2.07 -14.73 6.14
CA LYS A 163 3.41 -14.67 6.76
C LYS A 163 3.65 -13.39 7.57
N VAL A 164 2.67 -12.48 7.62
CA VAL A 164 2.83 -11.14 8.22
C VAL A 164 1.70 -10.84 9.18
N HIS A 165 1.93 -9.90 10.10
CA HIS A 165 0.91 -9.50 11.06
C HIS A 165 -0.24 -8.78 10.37
N SER A 166 0.06 -7.88 9.44
CA SER A 166 -0.96 -7.20 8.62
C SER A 166 -0.38 -6.75 7.29
N CYS A 167 -1.26 -6.51 6.31
CA CYS A 167 -0.88 -6.07 4.98
C CYS A 167 -1.64 -4.80 4.60
N VAL A 168 -0.91 -3.80 4.12
CA VAL A 168 -1.45 -2.57 3.54
C VAL A 168 -1.18 -2.59 2.04
N VAL A 169 -2.21 -2.40 1.22
CA VAL A 169 -2.07 -2.39 -0.24
C VAL A 169 -2.57 -1.07 -0.79
N THR A 170 -1.75 -0.36 -1.55
CA THR A 170 -2.19 0.82 -2.32
C THR A 170 -2.57 0.39 -3.73
N VAL A 171 -3.74 0.81 -4.22
CA VAL A 171 -4.20 0.47 -5.59
C VAL A 171 -4.76 1.70 -6.32
N SER A 172 -4.68 1.65 -7.64
CA SER A 172 -5.33 2.61 -8.54
C SER A 172 -6.78 2.17 -8.79
N ALA A 173 -7.74 3.00 -8.37
CA ALA A 173 -9.18 2.72 -8.44
C ALA A 173 -9.94 3.80 -9.22
N ASP A 174 -9.30 4.35 -10.26
CA ASP A 174 -9.98 5.23 -11.21
C ASP A 174 -11.23 4.56 -11.79
N ASP A 175 -12.29 5.34 -12.01
CA ASP A 175 -13.57 4.82 -12.51
C ASP A 175 -13.42 3.96 -13.79
N PRO A 176 -12.62 4.36 -14.81
CA PRO A 176 -12.38 3.52 -15.98
C PRO A 176 -11.62 2.21 -15.70
N LEU A 177 -10.89 2.14 -14.59
CA LEU A 177 -10.12 0.94 -14.19
C LEU A 177 -10.97 -0.04 -13.38
N VAL A 178 -11.98 0.44 -12.66
CA VAL A 178 -12.84 -0.39 -11.79
C VAL A 178 -14.17 -0.74 -12.48
N HIS A 179 -14.66 0.15 -13.34
CA HIS A 179 -15.87 -0.01 -14.14
C HIS A 179 -15.51 -0.14 -15.63
N PRO A 180 -15.15 -1.36 -16.07
CA PRO A 180 -14.72 -1.59 -17.43
C PRO A 180 -15.85 -1.32 -18.45
N PRO A 181 -15.52 -0.94 -19.70
CA PRO A 181 -16.52 -0.69 -20.75
C PRO A 181 -17.26 -1.97 -21.17
N VAL A 182 -18.30 -1.83 -22.01
CA VAL A 182 -19.21 -2.92 -22.44
C VAL A 182 -18.49 -4.10 -23.14
N ALA A 183 -17.29 -3.88 -23.66
CA ALA A 183 -16.43 -4.91 -24.24
C ALA A 183 -14.98 -4.72 -23.74
N PRO A 184 -14.68 -5.16 -22.51
CA PRO A 184 -13.38 -4.87 -21.93
C PRO A 184 -12.31 -5.80 -22.46
N THR A 185 -11.09 -5.28 -22.49
CA THR A 185 -9.90 -6.07 -22.76
C THR A 185 -9.63 -7.03 -21.60
N PRO A 186 -8.86 -8.11 -21.83
CA PRO A 186 -8.40 -8.99 -20.75
C PRO A 186 -7.66 -8.24 -19.64
N LEU A 187 -6.85 -7.24 -20.01
CA LEU A 187 -6.12 -6.42 -19.03
C LEU A 187 -7.08 -5.60 -18.14
N GLU A 188 -8.05 -4.91 -18.73
CA GLU A 188 -9.07 -4.15 -17.98
C GLU A 188 -9.86 -5.09 -17.06
N THR A 189 -10.30 -6.25 -17.57
CA THR A 189 -11.02 -7.27 -16.79
C THR A 189 -10.19 -7.75 -15.60
N ASN A 190 -8.92 -8.09 -15.81
CA ASN A 190 -8.02 -8.55 -14.76
C ASN A 190 -7.77 -7.47 -13.71
N HIS A 191 -7.56 -6.22 -14.13
CA HIS A 191 -7.33 -5.10 -13.22
C HIS A 191 -8.57 -4.82 -12.36
N SER A 192 -9.74 -4.69 -12.98
CA SER A 192 -11.00 -4.47 -12.25
C SER A 192 -11.26 -5.61 -11.26
N TRP A 193 -11.09 -6.86 -11.69
CA TRP A 193 -11.25 -8.02 -10.83
C TRP A 193 -10.28 -8.01 -9.64
N PHE A 194 -9.00 -7.71 -9.89
CA PHE A 194 -7.97 -7.66 -8.85
C PHE A 194 -8.29 -6.60 -7.79
N VAL A 195 -8.57 -5.37 -8.23
CA VAL A 195 -8.91 -4.26 -7.32
C VAL A 195 -10.19 -4.57 -6.54
N LEU A 196 -11.27 -5.00 -7.21
CA LEU A 196 -12.54 -5.31 -6.55
C LEU A 196 -12.41 -6.46 -5.55
N SER A 197 -11.59 -7.47 -5.84
CA SER A 197 -11.34 -8.59 -4.93
C SER A 197 -10.63 -8.10 -3.66
N LEU A 198 -9.60 -7.28 -3.79
CA LEU A 198 -8.91 -6.69 -2.63
C LEU A 198 -9.83 -5.79 -1.81
N LEU A 199 -10.66 -4.97 -2.46
CA LEU A 199 -11.63 -4.10 -1.78
C LEU A 199 -12.67 -4.92 -1.00
N HIS A 200 -13.14 -6.04 -1.55
CA HIS A 200 -14.09 -6.93 -0.88
C HIS A 200 -13.49 -7.64 0.33
N GLU A 201 -12.21 -8.00 0.26
CA GLU A 201 -11.48 -8.67 1.35
C GLU A 201 -10.94 -7.72 2.42
N ALA A 202 -10.96 -6.41 2.18
CA ALA A 202 -10.37 -5.44 3.07
C ALA A 202 -11.13 -5.37 4.40
N ASP A 203 -10.40 -5.50 5.51
CA ASP A 203 -10.93 -5.18 6.84
C ASP A 203 -11.13 -3.67 7.02
N MET A 204 -10.31 -2.88 6.30
CA MET A 204 -10.40 -1.43 6.25
C MET A 204 -10.06 -0.92 4.85
N LEU A 205 -10.91 -0.03 4.33
CA LEU A 205 -10.73 0.69 3.09
C LEU A 205 -10.60 2.18 3.37
N CYS A 206 -9.50 2.80 2.92
CA CYS A 206 -9.38 4.25 2.81
C CYS A 206 -9.45 4.64 1.33
N ALA A 207 -10.56 5.23 0.91
CA ALA A 207 -10.78 5.67 -0.46
C ALA A 207 -10.61 7.18 -0.61
N LEU A 208 -9.69 7.60 -1.49
CA LEU A 208 -9.51 9.00 -1.82
C LEU A 208 -10.31 9.38 -3.06
N ARG A 209 -10.99 10.53 -2.99
CA ARG A 209 -11.73 11.11 -4.12
C ARG A 209 -11.52 12.61 -4.20
N LEU A 210 -11.65 13.16 -5.40
CA LEU A 210 -11.73 14.59 -5.60
C LEU A 210 -13.09 15.11 -5.09
N LEU A 211 -13.18 16.43 -4.92
CA LEU A 211 -14.46 17.05 -4.60
C LEU A 211 -15.38 17.02 -5.82
N ASP A 212 -16.65 16.69 -5.59
CA ASP A 212 -17.68 16.67 -6.65
C ASP A 212 -17.90 18.06 -7.26
N THR A 213 -17.56 19.12 -6.52
CA THR A 213 -17.65 20.52 -6.95
C THR A 213 -16.42 21.02 -7.71
N GLY A 214 -15.41 20.18 -7.93
CA GLY A 214 -14.15 20.54 -8.59
C GLY A 214 -13.06 21.05 -7.62
N THR A 215 -12.08 21.78 -8.14
CA THR A 215 -10.89 22.16 -7.36
C THR A 215 -11.16 23.27 -6.34
N ALA A 216 -10.64 23.12 -5.12
CA ALA A 216 -10.68 24.14 -4.08
C ALA A 216 -9.27 24.56 -3.64
N LYS A 217 -9.09 25.82 -3.24
CA LYS A 217 -7.79 26.34 -2.78
C LYS A 217 -7.33 25.67 -1.49
N ASP A 218 -8.26 25.40 -0.58
CA ASP A 218 -7.95 24.96 0.79
C ASP A 218 -8.29 23.48 1.05
N VAL A 219 -8.87 22.79 0.07
CA VAL A 219 -9.24 21.37 0.17
C VAL A 219 -8.71 20.64 -1.06
N SER A 220 -7.99 19.54 -0.85
CA SER A 220 -7.47 18.68 -1.93
C SER A 220 -8.48 17.62 -2.36
N GLY A 221 -9.26 17.09 -1.42
CA GLY A 221 -10.23 16.05 -1.71
C GLY A 221 -10.92 15.54 -0.44
N VAL A 222 -11.57 14.40 -0.58
CA VAL A 222 -12.26 13.65 0.48
C VAL A 222 -11.54 12.32 0.67
N VAL A 223 -11.34 11.92 1.93
CA VAL A 223 -11.00 10.55 2.31
C VAL A 223 -12.21 9.92 2.97
N ARG A 224 -12.68 8.79 2.43
CA ARG A 224 -13.71 7.95 3.05
C ARG A 224 -13.04 6.74 3.65
N ILE A 225 -13.34 6.45 4.91
CA ILE A 225 -12.80 5.31 5.64
C ILE A 225 -13.96 4.40 5.98
N THR A 226 -13.91 3.19 5.44
CA THR A 226 -14.84 2.11 5.76
C THR A 226 -14.04 1.04 6.50
N SER A 227 -14.45 0.68 7.71
CA SER A 227 -13.76 -0.34 8.50
C SER A 227 -14.79 -1.27 9.13
N SER A 228 -14.52 -2.57 9.11
CA SER A 228 -15.26 -3.52 9.94
C SER A 228 -14.43 -3.81 11.18
N ARG A 229 -14.76 -3.15 12.30
CA ARG A 229 -14.06 -3.34 13.57
C ARG A 229 -15.06 -3.84 14.60
N ASP A 230 -14.73 -4.95 15.27
CA ASP A 230 -15.58 -5.52 16.33
C ASP A 230 -17.02 -5.87 15.90
N GLY A 231 -17.24 -6.11 14.60
CA GLY A 231 -18.56 -6.46 14.05
C GLY A 231 -19.45 -5.25 13.75
N GLU A 232 -19.01 -4.04 14.06
CA GLU A 232 -19.64 -2.80 13.61
C GLU A 232 -18.95 -2.28 12.35
N THR A 233 -19.76 -1.92 11.36
CA THR A 233 -19.25 -1.25 10.15
C THR A 233 -19.22 0.24 10.42
N GLU A 234 -18.02 0.77 10.50
CA GLU A 234 -17.77 2.21 10.60
C GLU A 234 -17.56 2.77 9.19
N ASP A 235 -18.25 3.87 8.88
CA ASP A 235 -18.12 4.58 7.62
C ASP A 235 -18.06 6.08 7.90
N ARG A 236 -16.89 6.68 7.65
CA ARG A 236 -16.64 8.09 7.91
C ARG A 236 -16.02 8.78 6.71
N GLU A 237 -16.43 10.03 6.48
CA GLU A 237 -15.84 10.90 5.45
C GLU A 237 -15.16 12.10 6.09
N TYR A 238 -13.95 12.40 5.63
CA TYR A 238 -13.19 13.57 6.04
C TYR A 238 -12.71 14.34 4.81
N LEU A 239 -12.54 15.65 4.97
CA LEU A 239 -11.82 16.47 4.01
C LEU A 239 -10.33 16.41 4.31
N TYR A 240 -9.50 16.45 3.27
CA TYR A 240 -8.06 16.57 3.44
C TYR A 240 -7.46 17.66 2.56
N LYS A 241 -6.35 18.22 3.03
CA LYS A 241 -5.52 19.18 2.30
C LYS A 241 -4.07 18.75 2.33
N VAL A 242 -3.53 18.43 1.16
CA VAL A 242 -2.10 18.16 0.99
C VAL A 242 -1.35 19.50 0.96
N GLY A 243 -0.38 19.66 1.84
CA GLY A 243 0.50 20.81 1.89
C GLY A 243 1.71 20.67 0.96
N GLY A 244 2.43 21.77 0.70
CA GLY A 244 3.64 21.76 -0.16
C GLY A 244 4.78 20.87 0.35
N HIS A 245 4.75 20.47 1.62
CA HIS A 245 5.72 19.57 2.23
C HIS A 245 5.33 18.09 2.15
N GLY A 246 4.29 17.71 1.41
CA GLY A 246 3.87 16.32 1.23
C GLY A 246 3.07 15.72 2.40
N GLY A 247 3.00 16.41 3.54
CA GLY A 247 2.05 16.09 4.61
C GLY A 247 0.63 16.57 4.30
N ALA A 248 -0.36 15.95 4.93
CA ALA A 248 -1.76 16.34 4.80
C ALA A 248 -2.37 16.74 6.15
N LYS A 249 -3.30 17.69 6.11
CA LYS A 249 -4.24 17.98 7.19
C LYS A 249 -5.57 17.31 6.86
N VAL A 250 -6.25 16.79 7.87
CA VAL A 250 -7.56 16.13 7.75
C VAL A 250 -8.52 16.80 8.73
N PHE A 251 -9.74 17.08 8.28
CA PHE A 251 -10.77 17.83 9.02
C PHE A 251 -12.18 17.34 8.65
N GLU A 252 -13.13 17.53 9.56
CA GLU A 252 -14.54 17.20 9.33
C GLU A 252 -15.20 18.19 8.37
N ARG A 253 -16.29 17.78 7.72
CA ARG A 253 -17.10 18.68 6.89
C ARG A 253 -17.80 19.71 7.80
N GLY A 254 -17.52 20.99 7.60
CA GLY A 254 -18.17 22.09 8.32
C GLY A 254 -17.32 22.77 9.40
N GLN A 255 -16.05 22.38 9.54
CA GLN A 255 -15.04 23.10 10.32
C GLN A 255 -14.12 23.96 9.45
#